data_AF-S9ZTM8-F1
#
_entry.id   AF-S9ZTM8-F1
#
_cell.length_a   1.000
_cell.length_b   1.000
_cell.length_c   1.000
_cell.angle_alpha   90.00
_cell.angle_beta   90.00
_cell.angle_gamma   90.00
#
_symmetry.space_group_name_H-M   'P 1'
#
loop_
_entity.id
_entity.type
_entity.pdbx_description
1 polymer ?
#
loop_
_entity_poly.entity_id
_entity_poly.type
_entity_poly.pdbx_seq_one_letter_code
_entity_poly.pdbx_strand_id
1 'polypeptide(L)'
;MAEKPEGKGALWVSGLLAASMWLVMAWQLRVLTPGPVALQLTWDAETFGRIIHLWSPEDLALYRRFLLVDYAVLLAYGAFGWLLATRTRLFASLSSGAQRLARLCLPLAAALDALENAFHGWLTEMPRFDADLIYQLSALCAALKWGLILGFGVLLMWAIASAVADD
;
A
#
# COMPACT_ATOMS: atom_id res chain seq x y z
N MET A 1 21.20 -28.08 6.19
CA MET A 1 21.79 -26.77 5.80
C MET A 1 21.11 -25.72 6.66
N ALA A 2 21.80 -25.18 7.68
CA ALA A 2 21.21 -24.23 8.61
C ALA A 2 20.91 -22.91 7.87
N GLU A 3 19.66 -22.45 7.92
CA GLU A 3 19.27 -21.13 7.45
C GLU A 3 20.14 -20.06 8.13
N LYS A 4 20.87 -19.26 7.35
CA LYS A 4 21.52 -18.06 7.88
C LYS A 4 20.47 -17.18 8.57
N PRO A 5 20.73 -16.66 9.79
CA PRO A 5 19.77 -15.87 10.57
C PRO A 5 19.35 -14.55 9.89
N GLU A 6 20.09 -14.13 8.86
CA GLU A 6 19.90 -12.91 8.08
C GLU A 6 18.47 -12.77 7.50
N GLY A 7 17.83 -13.88 7.09
CA GLY A 7 16.50 -13.85 6.46
C GLY A 7 15.33 -13.61 7.41
N LYS A 8 15.43 -14.13 8.65
CA LYS A 8 14.37 -13.98 9.67
C LYS A 8 14.38 -12.58 10.28
N GLY A 9 15.56 -12.01 10.50
CA GLY A 9 15.70 -10.64 11.00
C GLY A 9 15.09 -9.62 10.05
N ALA A 10 15.40 -9.70 8.75
CA ALA A 10 14.84 -8.78 7.75
C ALA A 10 13.31 -8.89 7.63
N LEU A 11 12.74 -10.10 7.74
CA LEU A 11 11.29 -10.29 7.74
C LEU A 11 10.62 -9.59 8.93
N TRP A 12 11.13 -9.78 10.14
CA TRP A 12 10.56 -9.13 11.33
C TRP A 12 10.74 -7.63 11.31
N VAL A 13 11.93 -7.13 10.94
CA VAL A 13 12.19 -5.69 10.84
C VAL A 13 11.26 -5.04 9.82
N SER A 14 11.13 -5.60 8.61
CA SER A 14 10.26 -5.04 7.57
C SER A 14 8.78 -5.06 7.98
N GLY A 15 8.31 -6.14 8.60
CA GLY A 15 6.93 -6.24 9.09
C GLY A 15 6.61 -5.29 10.25
N LEU A 16 7.48 -5.23 11.26
CA LEU A 16 7.31 -4.31 12.40
C LEU A 16 7.41 -2.85 11.98
N LEU A 17 8.34 -2.53 11.07
CA LEU A 17 8.46 -1.20 10.50
C LEU A 17 7.19 -0.83 9.72
N ALA A 18 6.71 -1.71 8.83
CA ALA A 18 5.48 -1.48 8.08
C ALA A 18 4.29 -1.24 9.02
N ALA A 19 4.08 -2.10 10.02
CA ALA A 19 2.96 -1.99 10.96
C ALA A 19 3.05 -0.71 11.82
N SER A 20 4.22 -0.41 12.39
CA SER A 20 4.40 0.78 13.23
C SER A 20 4.23 2.07 12.42
N MET A 21 4.77 2.14 11.21
CA MET A 21 4.58 3.30 10.34
C MET A 21 3.11 3.44 9.95
N TRP A 22 2.42 2.36 9.55
CA TRP A 22 0.98 2.41 9.25
C TRP A 22 0.13 2.94 10.41
N LEU A 23 0.45 2.54 11.65
CA LEU A 23 -0.24 3.04 12.84
C LEU A 23 0.01 4.53 13.07
N VAL A 24 1.28 4.96 12.95
CA VAL A 24 1.65 6.38 13.04
C VAL A 24 0.96 7.19 11.95
N MET A 25 0.90 6.67 10.73
CA MET A 25 0.23 7.29 9.59
C MET A 25 -1.26 7.46 9.83
N ALA A 26 -1.95 6.37 10.21
CA ALA A 26 -3.37 6.40 10.52
C ALA A 26 -3.68 7.41 11.64
N TRP A 27 -2.81 7.49 12.66
CA TRP A 27 -2.95 8.46 13.73
C TRP A 27 -2.76 9.91 13.25
N GLN A 28 -1.71 10.19 12.47
CA GLN A 28 -1.42 11.55 12.00
C GLN A 28 -2.49 12.05 11.03
N LEU A 29 -2.95 11.19 10.11
CA LEU A 29 -3.91 11.55 9.09
C LEU A 29 -5.37 11.46 9.54
N ARG A 30 -5.64 11.06 10.79
CA ARG A 30 -7.01 10.99 11.34
C ARG A 30 -7.75 12.33 11.36
N VAL A 31 -7.02 13.44 11.29
CA VAL A 31 -7.59 14.80 11.28
C VAL A 31 -8.17 15.16 9.91
N LEU A 32 -7.71 14.49 8.85
CA LEU A 32 -8.16 14.75 7.48
C LEU A 32 -9.58 14.21 7.28
N THR A 33 -10.50 15.11 6.97
CA THR A 33 -11.91 14.75 6.74
C THR A 33 -12.42 15.47 5.48
N PRO A 34 -12.79 14.76 4.39
CA PRO A 34 -12.67 13.32 4.16
C PRO A 34 -11.22 12.83 4.22
N GLY A 35 -11.00 11.57 4.59
CA GLY A 35 -9.66 11.00 4.74
C GLY A 35 -8.94 10.73 3.42
N PRO A 36 -7.63 10.41 3.46
CA PRO A 36 -6.81 10.14 2.28
C PRO A 36 -7.38 9.06 1.34
N VAL A 37 -8.01 8.02 1.90
CA VAL A 37 -8.61 6.94 1.11
C VAL A 37 -9.76 7.46 0.24
N ALA A 38 -10.52 8.45 0.73
CA ALA A 38 -11.56 9.08 -0.09
C ALA A 38 -10.94 9.81 -1.28
N LEU A 39 -9.81 10.49 -1.08
CA LEU A 39 -9.06 11.17 -2.14
C LEU A 39 -8.48 10.18 -3.16
N GLN A 40 -7.91 9.05 -2.70
CA GLN A 40 -7.33 7.99 -3.54
C GLN A 40 -8.30 7.40 -4.57
N LEU A 41 -9.59 7.38 -4.26
CA LEU A 41 -10.62 6.77 -5.10
C LEU A 41 -11.43 7.82 -5.88
N THR A 42 -10.90 9.03 -6.04
CA THR A 42 -11.50 10.07 -6.89
C THR A 42 -10.99 9.95 -8.33
N TRP A 43 -11.93 9.79 -9.28
CA TRP A 43 -11.61 9.54 -10.69
C TRP A 43 -11.63 10.81 -11.56
N ASP A 44 -12.04 11.94 -10.99
CA ASP A 44 -12.27 13.20 -11.69
C ASP A 44 -11.78 14.41 -10.88
N ALA A 45 -11.49 15.50 -11.59
CA ALA A 45 -10.94 16.72 -11.02
C ALA A 45 -11.90 17.43 -10.04
N GLU A 46 -13.21 17.37 -10.30
CA GLU A 46 -14.23 18.04 -9.49
C GLU A 46 -14.30 17.42 -8.09
N THR A 47 -14.42 16.10 -8.02
CA THR A 47 -14.49 15.35 -6.76
C THR A 47 -13.19 15.48 -6.00
N PHE A 48 -12.04 15.34 -6.66
CA PHE A 48 -10.72 15.54 -6.03
C PHE A 48 -10.59 16.95 -5.45
N GLY A 49 -10.90 17.97 -6.26
CA GLY A 49 -10.84 19.38 -5.84
C GLY A 49 -11.78 19.69 -4.68
N ARG A 50 -12.99 19.11 -4.67
CA ARG A 50 -13.94 19.25 -3.56
C ARG A 50 -13.40 18.68 -2.25
N ILE A 51 -12.74 17.51 -2.28
CA ILE A 51 -12.11 16.94 -1.07
C ILE A 51 -10.97 17.84 -0.58
N ILE A 52 -10.07 18.25 -1.48
CA ILE A 52 -8.96 19.14 -1.13
C ILE A 52 -9.47 20.47 -0.53
N HIS A 53 -10.58 21.01 -1.04
CA HIS A 53 -11.17 22.24 -0.54
C HIS A 53 -11.78 22.12 0.87
N LEU A 54 -12.09 20.89 1.32
CA LEU A 54 -12.54 20.64 2.70
C LEU A 54 -11.37 20.61 3.69
N TRP A 55 -10.12 20.48 3.20
CA TRP A 55 -8.94 20.51 4.03
C TRP A 55 -8.44 21.94 4.24
N SER A 56 -7.99 22.22 5.46
CA SER A 56 -7.26 23.47 5.72
C SER A 56 -5.93 23.48 4.95
N PRO A 57 -5.31 24.66 4.74
CA PRO A 57 -3.96 24.74 4.20
C PRO A 57 -2.93 23.91 4.99
N GLU A 58 -3.09 23.84 6.32
CA GLU A 58 -2.26 23.04 7.21
C GLU A 58 -2.45 21.53 6.97
N ASP A 59 -3.69 21.09 6.79
CA ASP A 59 -4.05 19.70 6.49
C ASP A 59 -3.51 19.26 5.13
N LEU A 60 -3.61 20.12 4.12
CA LEU A 60 -3.01 19.87 2.80
C LEU A 60 -1.48 19.77 2.88
N ALA A 61 -0.84 20.65 3.66
CA ALA A 61 0.60 20.59 3.88
C ALA A 61 1.03 19.33 4.65
N LEU A 62 0.25 18.90 5.63
CA LEU A 62 0.44 17.63 6.35
C LEU A 62 0.37 16.45 5.37
N TYR A 63 -0.68 16.40 4.54
CA TYR A 63 -0.85 15.36 3.54
C TYR A 63 0.31 15.32 2.54
N ARG A 64 0.77 16.47 2.03
CA ARG A 64 1.90 16.53 1.08
C ARG A 64 3.22 16.06 1.69
N ARG A 65 3.50 16.41 2.96
CA ARG A 65 4.68 15.90 3.68
C ARG A 65 4.61 14.39 3.83
N PHE A 66 3.41 13.89 4.09
CA PHE A 66 3.16 12.49 4.27
C PHE A 66 3.44 11.65 3.01
N LEU A 67 3.10 12.15 1.81
CA LEU A 67 3.40 11.45 0.56
C LEU A 67 4.88 11.06 0.44
N LEU A 68 5.79 11.87 0.98
CA LEU A 68 7.22 11.58 1.01
C LEU A 68 7.59 10.50 2.04
N VAL A 69 6.97 10.54 3.21
CA VAL A 69 7.18 9.54 4.28
C VAL A 69 6.63 8.19 3.85
N ASP A 70 5.54 8.19 3.09
CA ASP A 70 4.86 6.98 2.67
C ASP A 70 5.76 6.05 1.83
N TYR A 71 6.70 6.59 1.03
CA TYR A 71 7.68 5.77 0.32
C TYR A 71 8.47 4.80 1.21
N ALA A 72 8.75 5.17 2.47
CA ALA A 72 9.40 4.27 3.41
C ALA A 72 8.45 3.14 3.88
N VAL A 73 7.15 3.42 3.98
CA VAL A 73 6.12 2.41 4.25
C VAL A 73 5.98 1.46 3.07
N LEU A 74 5.98 1.98 1.84
CA LEU A 74 5.94 1.20 0.61
C LEU A 74 7.09 0.19 0.55
N LEU A 75 8.31 0.67 0.84
CA LEU A 75 9.49 -0.18 0.89
C LEU A 75 9.36 -1.24 1.98
N ALA A 76 8.88 -0.86 3.16
CA ALA A 76 8.72 -1.78 4.29
C ALA A 76 7.71 -2.89 4.00
N TYR A 77 6.48 -2.57 3.57
CA TYR A 77 5.45 -3.59 3.34
C TYR A 77 5.72 -4.40 2.05
N GLY A 78 6.29 -3.77 1.01
CA GLY A 78 6.71 -4.47 -0.20
C GLY A 78 7.79 -5.51 0.08
N ALA A 79 8.83 -5.12 0.84
CA ALA A 79 9.87 -6.03 1.30
C ALA A 79 9.31 -7.13 2.21
N PHE A 80 8.44 -6.78 3.16
CA PHE A 80 7.79 -7.75 4.04
C PHE A 80 7.05 -8.82 3.26
N GLY A 81 6.19 -8.44 2.30
CA GLY A 81 5.43 -9.40 1.50
C GLY A 81 6.32 -10.32 0.67
N TRP A 82 7.34 -9.76 0.02
CA TRP A 82 8.31 -10.54 -0.74
C TRP A 82 9.04 -11.55 0.16
N LEU A 83 9.55 -11.10 1.31
CA LEU A 83 10.27 -11.96 2.26
C LEU A 83 9.35 -13.02 2.85
N LEU A 84 8.13 -12.68 3.23
CA LEU A 84 7.16 -13.64 3.77
C LEU A 84 6.89 -14.75 2.76
N ALA A 85 6.67 -14.38 1.49
CA ALA A 85 6.34 -15.33 0.43
C ALA A 85 7.54 -16.13 -0.13
N THR A 86 8.77 -15.65 0.05
CA THR A 86 9.98 -16.31 -0.50
C THR A 86 10.87 -16.97 0.54
N ARG A 87 10.79 -16.55 1.81
CA ARG A 87 11.67 -17.01 2.91
C ARG A 87 10.94 -17.79 3.99
N THR A 88 9.66 -18.08 3.80
CA THR A 88 8.89 -18.93 4.70
C THR A 88 8.21 -20.05 3.91
N ARG A 89 7.78 -21.09 4.62
CA ARG A 89 6.96 -22.17 4.06
C ARG A 89 5.47 -21.88 4.14
N LEU A 90 5.07 -20.67 4.53
CA LEU A 90 3.68 -20.32 4.81
C LEU A 90 2.76 -20.64 3.63
N PHE A 91 3.19 -20.33 2.41
CA PHE A 91 2.41 -20.56 1.19
C PHE A 91 2.68 -21.91 0.51
N ALA A 92 3.39 -22.84 1.16
CA ALA A 92 3.83 -24.09 0.52
C ALA A 92 2.68 -25.05 0.16
N SER A 93 1.56 -24.99 0.89
CA SER A 93 0.34 -25.76 0.63
C SER A 93 -0.45 -25.25 -0.57
N LEU A 94 -0.17 -24.04 -1.07
CA LEU A 94 -0.89 -23.44 -2.19
C LEU A 94 -0.33 -23.90 -3.55
N SER A 95 -1.14 -23.75 -4.61
CA SER A 95 -0.72 -24.01 -5.98
C SER A 95 0.45 -23.11 -6.42
N SER A 96 1.22 -23.54 -7.43
CA SER A 96 2.36 -22.77 -7.96
C SER A 96 1.96 -21.36 -8.45
N GLY A 97 0.76 -21.22 -9.02
CA GLY A 97 0.17 -19.94 -9.42
C GLY A 97 -0.11 -19.03 -8.21
N ALA A 98 -0.77 -19.56 -7.17
CA ALA A 98 -1.06 -18.81 -5.96
C ALA A 98 0.21 -18.39 -5.21
N GLN A 99 1.23 -19.25 -5.17
CA GLN A 99 2.55 -18.88 -4.62
C GLN A 99 3.22 -17.75 -5.42
N ARG A 100 3.10 -17.77 -6.76
CA ARG A 100 3.62 -16.68 -7.60
C ARG A 100 2.89 -15.37 -7.33
N LEU A 101 1.57 -15.41 -7.16
CA LEU A 101 0.78 -14.24 -6.78
C LEU A 101 1.20 -13.72 -5.40
N ALA A 102 1.32 -14.58 -4.40
CA ALA A 102 1.74 -14.20 -3.05
C ALA A 102 3.09 -13.46 -3.03
N ARG A 103 4.05 -13.89 -3.87
CA ARG A 103 5.34 -13.20 -4.01
C ARG A 103 5.24 -11.79 -4.59
N LEU A 104 4.28 -11.55 -5.49
CA LEU A 104 4.21 -10.33 -6.29
C LEU A 104 3.18 -9.32 -5.79
N CYS A 105 2.15 -9.74 -5.05
CA CYS A 105 1.06 -8.85 -4.65
C CYS A 105 1.54 -7.59 -3.92
N LEU A 106 2.27 -7.72 -2.81
CA LEU A 106 2.70 -6.55 -2.03
C LEU A 106 3.79 -5.71 -2.73
N PRO A 107 4.81 -6.29 -3.41
CA PRO A 107 5.73 -5.48 -4.21
C PRO A 107 5.05 -4.70 -5.34
N LEU A 108 4.09 -5.31 -6.04
CA LEU A 108 3.33 -4.61 -7.09
C LEU A 108 2.38 -3.56 -6.50
N ALA A 109 1.77 -3.84 -5.34
CA ALA A 109 0.98 -2.85 -4.62
C ALA A 109 1.83 -1.63 -4.26
N ALA A 110 3.04 -1.83 -3.72
CA ALA A 110 4.00 -0.77 -3.41
C ALA A 110 4.42 0.05 -4.63
N ALA A 111 4.59 -0.59 -5.79
CA ALA A 111 4.89 0.12 -7.03
C ALA A 111 3.73 1.01 -7.50
N LEU A 112 2.50 0.52 -7.41
CA LEU A 112 1.30 1.29 -7.76
C LEU A 112 1.05 2.43 -6.75
N ASP A 113 1.32 2.18 -5.48
CA ASP A 113 1.28 3.18 -4.41
C ASP A 113 2.26 4.31 -4.65
N ALA A 114 3.49 3.98 -5.07
CA ALA A 114 4.52 4.95 -5.40
C ALA A 114 4.11 5.85 -6.58
N LEU A 115 3.42 5.29 -7.58
CA LEU A 115 2.87 6.03 -8.72
C LEU A 115 1.72 6.94 -8.29
N GLU A 116 0.80 6.43 -7.47
CA GLU A 116 -0.29 7.23 -6.91
C GLU A 116 0.25 8.40 -6.07
N ASN A 117 1.22 8.17 -5.19
CA ASN A 117 1.87 9.24 -4.43
C ASN A 117 2.51 10.31 -5.31
N ALA A 118 3.10 9.91 -6.44
CA ALA A 118 3.66 10.86 -7.41
C ALA A 118 2.54 11.68 -8.08
N PHE A 119 1.43 11.04 -8.47
CA PHE A 119 0.27 11.75 -9.02
C PHE A 119 -0.34 12.71 -8.01
N HIS A 120 -0.59 12.28 -6.77
CA HIS A 120 -1.13 13.14 -5.73
C HIS A 120 -0.17 14.27 -5.36
N GLY A 121 1.14 14.00 -5.33
CA GLY A 121 2.16 15.00 -5.11
C GLY A 121 2.08 16.10 -6.16
N TRP A 122 1.96 15.73 -7.43
CA TRP A 122 1.76 16.67 -8.52
C TRP A 122 0.41 17.38 -8.41
N LEU A 123 -0.71 16.64 -8.39
CA LEU A 123 -2.09 17.17 -8.38
C LEU A 123 -2.40 18.12 -7.22
N THR A 124 -1.75 17.96 -6.07
CA THR A 124 -1.96 18.83 -4.90
C THR A 124 -1.09 20.08 -4.87
N GLU A 125 -0.19 20.30 -5.84
CA GLU A 125 0.61 21.54 -5.92
C GLU A 125 -0.22 22.76 -6.31
N MET A 126 -1.15 22.56 -7.25
CA MET A 126 -2.06 23.58 -7.74
C MET A 126 -3.28 22.90 -8.36
N PRO A 127 -4.45 23.55 -8.40
CA PRO A 127 -5.61 23.02 -9.10
C PRO A 127 -5.32 22.78 -10.59
N ARG A 128 -5.67 21.60 -11.11
CA ARG A 128 -5.44 21.21 -12.51
C ARG A 128 -6.68 20.54 -13.09
N PHE A 129 -7.61 21.34 -13.60
CA PHE A 129 -8.91 20.85 -14.07
C PHE A 129 -8.88 20.23 -15.48
N ASP A 130 -7.75 20.35 -16.18
CA ASP A 130 -7.53 19.85 -17.54
C ASP A 130 -6.75 18.52 -17.58
N ALA A 131 -6.54 17.90 -16.42
CA ALA A 131 -5.69 16.71 -16.26
C ALA A 131 -6.49 15.41 -16.03
N ASP A 132 -7.64 15.24 -16.69
CA ASP A 132 -8.57 14.10 -16.48
C ASP A 132 -7.88 12.72 -16.51
N LEU A 133 -6.98 12.50 -17.48
CA LEU A 133 -6.25 11.25 -17.59
C LEU A 133 -5.38 10.98 -16.35
N ILE A 134 -4.80 12.01 -15.74
CA ILE A 134 -3.95 11.87 -14.56
C ILE A 134 -4.78 11.47 -13.33
N TYR A 135 -5.98 12.07 -13.15
CA TYR A 135 -6.91 11.63 -12.10
C TYR A 135 -7.31 10.17 -12.28
N GLN A 136 -7.66 9.75 -13.50
CA GLN A 136 -8.03 8.37 -13.79
C GLN A 136 -6.88 7.38 -13.56
N LEU A 137 -5.66 7.72 -13.99
CA LEU A 137 -4.47 6.90 -13.75
C LEU A 137 -4.14 6.81 -12.26
N SER A 138 -4.29 7.90 -11.51
CA SER A 138 -4.10 7.92 -10.06
C SER A 138 -5.10 7.00 -9.36
N ALA A 139 -6.39 7.16 -9.66
CA ALA A 139 -7.44 6.33 -9.09
C ALA A 139 -7.31 4.85 -9.48
N LEU A 140 -6.88 4.56 -10.71
CA LEU A 140 -6.59 3.20 -11.16
C LEU A 140 -5.42 2.60 -10.37
N CYS A 141 -4.34 3.35 -10.16
CA CYS A 141 -3.22 2.90 -9.33
C CYS A 141 -3.68 2.57 -7.90
N ALA A 142 -4.47 3.46 -7.29
CA ALA A 142 -5.05 3.24 -5.97
C ALA A 142 -5.95 1.99 -5.91
N ALA A 143 -6.87 1.84 -6.88
CA ALA A 143 -7.80 0.72 -6.94
C ALA A 143 -7.05 -0.62 -7.11
N LEU A 144 -6.08 -0.69 -8.02
CA LEU A 144 -5.26 -1.88 -8.23
C LEU A 144 -4.39 -2.18 -7.01
N LYS A 145 -3.80 -1.17 -6.36
CA LYS A 145 -3.07 -1.32 -5.09
C LYS A 145 -3.94 -1.99 -4.04
N TRP A 146 -5.13 -1.44 -3.76
CA TRP A 146 -6.03 -1.99 -2.76
C TRP A 146 -6.46 -3.42 -3.09
N GLY A 147 -6.74 -3.70 -4.37
CA GLY A 147 -7.01 -5.06 -4.84
C GLY A 147 -5.86 -6.04 -4.57
N LEU A 148 -4.62 -5.63 -4.78
CA LEU A 148 -3.44 -6.46 -4.50
C LEU A 148 -3.20 -6.68 -3.00
N ILE A 149 -3.40 -5.65 -2.17
CA ILE A 149 -3.29 -5.75 -0.70
C ILE A 149 -4.35 -6.73 -0.16
N LEU A 150 -5.60 -6.57 -0.58
CA LEU A 150 -6.69 -7.47 -0.19
C LEU A 150 -6.46 -8.89 -0.71
N GLY A 151 -6.02 -9.03 -1.97
CA GLY A 151 -5.68 -10.32 -2.57
C GLY A 151 -4.57 -11.04 -1.82
N PHE A 152 -3.54 -10.33 -1.36
CA PHE A 152 -2.50 -10.90 -0.50
C PHE A 152 -3.07 -11.38 0.84
N GLY A 153 -3.96 -10.60 1.46
CA GLY A 153 -4.65 -11.00 2.69
C GLY A 153 -5.47 -12.29 2.52
N VAL A 154 -6.18 -12.43 1.38
CA VAL A 154 -6.91 -13.67 1.04
C VAL A 154 -5.96 -14.85 0.87
N LEU A 155 -4.85 -14.68 0.14
CA LEU A 155 -3.84 -15.73 -0.04
C LEU A 155 -3.23 -16.17 1.29
N LEU A 156 -2.97 -15.21 2.19
CA LEU A 156 -2.43 -15.47 3.52
C LEU A 156 -3.41 -16.29 4.37
N MET A 157 -4.69 -15.89 4.40
CA MET A 157 -5.72 -16.63 5.12
C MET A 157 -5.92 -18.03 4.55
N TRP A 158 -5.93 -18.17 3.23
CA TRP A 158 -6.04 -19.47 2.56
C TRP A 158 -4.85 -20.37 2.90
N ALA A 159 -3.63 -19.85 2.84
CA ALA A 159 -2.43 -20.59 3.22
C ALA A 159 -2.49 -21.13 4.66
N ILE A 160 -2.92 -20.30 5.62
CA ILE A 160 -3.09 -20.69 7.02
C ILE A 160 -4.18 -21.77 7.15
N ALA A 161 -5.34 -21.58 6.51
CA ALA A 161 -6.44 -22.53 6.57
C ALA A 161 -6.07 -23.89 5.95
N SER A 162 -5.34 -23.89 4.83
CA SER A 162 -4.86 -25.11 4.18
C SER A 162 -3.82 -25.85 5.04
N ALA A 163 -2.91 -25.12 5.68
CA ALA A 163 -1.92 -25.75 6.58
C ALA A 163 -2.59 -26.45 7.78
N VAL A 164 -3.64 -25.86 8.36
CA VAL A 164 -4.39 -26.47 9.47
C VAL A 164 -5.20 -27.69 9.03
N ALA A 165 -5.61 -27.77 7.75
CA ALA A 165 -6.36 -28.91 7.23
C ALA A 165 -5.48 -30.12 6.89
N ASP A 166 -4.17 -29.89 6.73
CA ASP A 166 -3.18 -30.93 6.39
C ASP A 166 -2.52 -31.56 7.65
N ASP A 167 -2.75 -30.99 8.85
CA ASP A 167 -2.28 -31.47 10.17
C ASP A 167 -3.32 -32.39 10.87
#